data_AF-A0A8S3PMP7-F1
#
_entry.id   AF-A0A8S3PMP7-F1
#
_cell.length_a   1.000
_cell.length_b   1.000
_cell.length_c   1.000
_cell.angle_alpha   90.00
_cell.angle_beta   90.00
_cell.angle_gamma   90.00
#
_symmetry.space_group_name_H-M   'P 1'
#
loop_
_entity.id
_entity.type
_entity.pdbx_description
1 polymer ?
#
loop_
_entity_poly.entity_id
_entity_poly.type
_entity_poly.pdbx_seq_one_letter_code
_entity_poly.pdbx_strand_id
1 'polypeptide(L)'
;MTDILMCAFQPSFADDLKKKVSLEIPCNYSSLLDLPEELVIMVLSYIPVSELLYTVCKICRGLKDVVRKMQSLWTIVEFDDSYTIDIAMMEMIVKNNQLVCLNLSNQNITFGSHRFTKLMLKLTPTIQELYVAETPLNNLAFVMSLRNLTTLDISATSINDNQVVILSHASQLRHLYISFTKVTAATIADLSRNFKFLVIFDACQIYFMFTDICLIVSSCEQLRFLHVSFFSQFDIDQAVQTYYKMADTVNPLRYPGDTASTDELVAYYFTSSYTAKEIAGFLLFVHNKFVSVKTVYRMMKRLRLRRYGAESPLINIVQKIIQLHKQGYSNIGYRAMWKILNSCCGINATQETVRIALKAIHYDGVVTRSRRRLVRRRYCNLGPNFCIHIDGYDKLKPFGISVHGALDGFSRKIIWLTASHTNKNPRNVALNFVEFLRQSKRVPRLVRSDAGTENVIIRSIQIALRAVHNDNMSGYRSFSEGRSTGNQRIEMLWSFLCPYFTTF
;
A
#
# COMPACT_ATOMS: atom_id res chain seq x y z
N MET A 1 -9.07 25.29 -26.64
CA MET A 1 -10.28 25.50 -25.79
C MET A 1 -11.52 25.72 -26.66
N THR A 2 -11.40 26.47 -27.75
CA THR A 2 -12.34 26.47 -28.90
C THR A 2 -12.62 25.07 -29.44
N ASP A 3 -11.62 24.18 -29.55
CA ASP A 3 -11.85 22.82 -30.06
C ASP A 3 -12.62 21.89 -29.11
N ILE A 4 -12.57 22.14 -27.79
CA ILE A 4 -13.34 21.36 -26.80
C ILE A 4 -14.82 21.82 -26.80
N LEU A 5 -15.05 23.12 -26.96
CA LEU A 5 -16.39 23.68 -27.14
C LEU A 5 -17.00 23.29 -28.49
N MET A 6 -16.22 23.18 -29.56
CA MET A 6 -16.71 22.73 -30.88
C MET A 6 -17.04 21.23 -30.92
N CYS A 7 -16.39 20.39 -30.11
CA CYS A 7 -16.78 18.99 -29.97
C CYS A 7 -18.14 18.79 -29.26
N ALA A 8 -18.58 19.73 -28.42
CA ALA A 8 -19.91 19.68 -27.80
C ALA A 8 -21.05 20.00 -28.79
N PHE A 9 -20.73 20.54 -29.96
CA PHE A 9 -21.68 20.81 -31.05
C PHE A 9 -21.59 19.78 -32.19
N GLN A 10 -21.17 18.54 -31.92
CA GLN A 10 -21.36 17.47 -32.89
C GLN A 10 -22.86 17.16 -33.04
N PRO A 11 -23.36 16.92 -34.28
CA PRO A 11 -24.78 16.63 -34.54
C PRO A 11 -25.35 15.51 -33.66
N SER A 12 -24.52 14.51 -33.33
CA SER A 12 -24.88 13.38 -32.46
C SER A 12 -25.21 13.77 -31.02
N PHE A 13 -24.58 14.83 -30.47
CA PHE A 13 -24.85 15.30 -29.11
C PHE A 13 -26.16 16.10 -29.03
N ALA A 14 -26.46 16.89 -30.08
CA ALA A 14 -27.73 17.61 -30.21
C ALA A 14 -28.92 16.65 -30.38
N ASP A 15 -28.74 15.53 -31.08
CA ASP A 15 -29.78 14.51 -31.26
C ASP A 15 -30.07 13.72 -29.97
N ASP A 16 -29.06 13.46 -29.14
CA ASP A 16 -29.25 12.85 -27.81
C ASP A 16 -29.91 13.81 -26.80
N LEU A 17 -29.64 15.13 -26.90
CA LEU A 17 -30.31 16.17 -26.11
C LEU A 17 -31.79 16.34 -26.50
N LYS A 18 -32.11 16.33 -27.81
CA LYS A 18 -33.49 16.39 -28.31
C LYS A 18 -34.33 15.20 -27.83
N LYS A 19 -33.74 14.00 -27.77
CA LYS A 19 -34.41 12.78 -27.28
C LYS A 19 -34.67 12.78 -25.77
N LYS A 20 -33.87 13.50 -24.97
CA LYS A 20 -34.01 13.51 -23.50
C LYS A 20 -34.90 14.61 -22.94
N VAL A 21 -35.09 15.73 -23.64
CA VAL A 21 -35.70 16.93 -23.01
C VAL A 21 -36.99 17.42 -23.68
N SER A 22 -37.40 16.89 -24.85
CA SER A 22 -38.64 17.34 -25.53
C SER A 22 -38.73 18.87 -25.69
N LEU A 23 -37.60 19.53 -25.95
CA LEU A 23 -37.53 20.98 -26.19
C LEU A 23 -37.11 21.21 -27.65
N GLU A 24 -37.94 21.93 -28.39
CA GLU A 24 -37.54 22.53 -29.67
C GLU A 24 -36.45 23.56 -29.38
N ILE A 25 -35.21 23.28 -29.77
CA ILE A 25 -34.07 24.19 -29.58
C ILE A 25 -34.10 25.20 -30.75
N PRO A 26 -34.44 26.49 -30.54
CA PRO A 26 -34.41 27.49 -31.60
C PRO A 26 -32.95 27.82 -31.95
N CYS A 27 -32.65 27.98 -33.24
CA CYS A 27 -31.28 28.03 -33.77
C CYS A 27 -30.47 29.33 -33.50
N ASN A 28 -30.81 30.17 -32.52
CA ASN A 28 -30.17 31.49 -32.33
C ASN A 28 -29.62 31.71 -30.91
N TYR A 29 -28.75 30.81 -30.43
CA TYR A 29 -27.95 31.06 -29.22
C TYR A 29 -26.53 31.45 -29.63
N SER A 30 -26.09 32.64 -29.24
CA SER A 30 -24.77 33.19 -29.57
C SER A 30 -23.74 32.95 -28.46
N SER A 31 -24.21 32.63 -27.26
CA SER A 31 -23.44 32.40 -26.04
C SER A 31 -24.00 31.21 -25.26
N LEU A 32 -23.12 30.53 -24.52
CA LEU A 32 -23.51 29.43 -23.61
C LEU A 32 -24.52 29.88 -22.55
N LEU A 33 -24.48 31.15 -22.14
CA LEU A 33 -25.40 31.73 -21.15
C LEU A 33 -26.77 32.09 -21.73
N ASP A 34 -26.95 32.02 -23.06
CA ASP A 34 -28.26 32.25 -23.66
C ASP A 34 -29.16 31.00 -23.53
N LEU A 35 -28.58 29.85 -23.17
CA LEU A 35 -29.31 28.60 -22.90
C LEU A 35 -30.03 28.65 -21.54
N PRO A 36 -31.15 27.90 -21.39
CA PRO A 36 -31.75 27.64 -20.08
C PRO A 36 -30.72 27.16 -19.05
N GLU A 37 -30.84 27.64 -17.82
CA GLU A 37 -29.88 27.39 -16.73
C GLU A 37 -29.68 25.88 -16.48
N GLU A 38 -30.74 25.08 -16.62
CA GLU A 38 -30.70 23.62 -16.46
C GLU A 38 -29.79 22.94 -17.49
N LEU A 39 -29.78 23.44 -18.73
CA LEU A 39 -28.90 22.91 -19.78
C LEU A 39 -27.45 23.34 -19.54
N VAL A 40 -27.22 24.55 -19.06
CA VAL A 40 -25.87 25.02 -18.68
C VAL A 40 -25.33 24.17 -17.53
N ILE A 41 -26.13 23.90 -16.49
CA ILE A 41 -25.77 23.00 -15.38
C ILE A 41 -25.45 21.60 -15.91
N MET A 42 -26.26 21.07 -16.82
CA MET A 42 -26.04 19.76 -17.43
C MET A 42 -24.69 19.70 -18.17
N VAL A 43 -24.38 20.70 -18.99
CA VAL A 43 -23.10 20.77 -19.72
C VAL A 43 -21.92 20.86 -18.75
N LEU A 44 -22.01 21.74 -17.75
CA LEU A 44 -20.95 21.94 -16.76
C LEU A 44 -20.76 20.72 -15.86
N SER A 45 -21.78 19.87 -15.65
CA SER A 45 -21.68 18.65 -14.85
C SER A 45 -20.72 17.60 -15.43
N TYR A 46 -20.39 17.69 -16.72
CA TYR A 46 -19.39 16.82 -17.37
C TYR A 46 -17.95 17.29 -17.17
N ILE A 47 -17.74 18.48 -16.59
CA ILE A 47 -16.42 19.06 -16.34
C ILE A 47 -16.03 18.75 -14.89
N PRO A 48 -14.79 18.28 -14.62
CA PRO A 48 -14.32 18.06 -13.26
C PRO A 48 -14.43 19.33 -12.40
N VAL A 49 -14.72 19.14 -11.12
CA VAL A 49 -14.92 20.24 -10.17
C VAL A 49 -13.70 21.16 -10.09
N SER A 50 -12.49 20.60 -10.08
CA SER A 50 -11.23 21.38 -10.11
C SER A 50 -11.19 22.36 -11.29
N GLU A 51 -11.59 21.91 -12.47
CA GLU A 51 -11.58 22.69 -13.71
C GLU A 51 -12.74 23.71 -13.77
N LEU A 52 -13.90 23.36 -13.20
CA LEU A 52 -15.00 24.30 -12.99
C LEU A 52 -14.58 25.48 -12.11
N LEU A 53 -13.90 25.19 -11.01
CA LEU A 53 -13.45 26.20 -10.05
C LEU A 53 -12.31 27.05 -10.61
N TYR A 54 -11.33 26.42 -11.26
CA TYR A 54 -10.10 27.09 -11.68
C TYR A 54 -10.25 27.85 -12.99
N THR A 55 -10.94 27.25 -13.97
CA THR A 55 -11.03 27.78 -15.33
C THR A 55 -12.39 28.42 -15.57
N VAL A 56 -13.49 27.67 -15.40
CA VAL A 56 -14.83 28.16 -15.78
C VAL A 56 -15.26 29.38 -14.97
N CYS A 57 -15.03 29.36 -13.65
CA CYS A 57 -15.38 30.48 -12.77
C CYS A 57 -14.59 31.76 -13.02
N LYS A 58 -13.49 31.70 -13.80
CA LYS A 58 -12.68 32.86 -14.19
C LYS A 58 -13.10 33.47 -15.53
N ILE A 59 -13.91 32.77 -16.34
CA ILE A 59 -14.33 33.23 -17.68
C ILE A 59 -15.25 34.46 -17.57
N CYS A 60 -16.34 34.34 -16.82
CA CYS A 60 -17.30 35.44 -16.63
C CYS A 60 -18.13 35.26 -15.35
N ARG A 61 -18.78 36.34 -14.90
CA ARG A 61 -19.62 36.33 -13.68
C ARG A 61 -20.81 35.37 -13.80
N GLY A 62 -21.47 35.33 -14.97
CA GLY A 62 -22.64 34.47 -15.19
C GLY A 62 -22.33 32.99 -14.98
N LEU A 63 -21.25 32.47 -15.58
CA LEU A 63 -20.84 31.07 -15.38
C LEU A 63 -20.43 30.79 -13.93
N LYS A 64 -19.75 31.75 -13.28
CA LYS A 64 -19.41 31.65 -11.86
C LYS A 64 -20.66 31.54 -10.97
N ASP A 65 -21.70 32.28 -11.28
CA ASP A 65 -22.95 32.27 -10.52
C ASP A 65 -23.75 30.97 -10.73
N VAL A 66 -23.72 30.40 -11.93
CA VAL A 66 -24.28 29.06 -12.19
C VAL A 66 -23.52 28.01 -11.39
N VAL A 67 -22.18 28.00 -11.44
CA VAL A 67 -21.34 27.04 -10.69
C VAL A 67 -21.60 27.15 -9.18
N ARG A 68 -21.81 28.35 -8.64
CA ARG A 68 -22.16 28.55 -7.22
C ARG A 68 -23.47 27.88 -6.80
N LYS A 69 -24.44 27.77 -7.72
CA LYS A 69 -25.73 27.11 -7.47
C LYS A 69 -25.65 25.59 -7.57
N MET A 70 -24.61 25.05 -8.21
CA MET A 70 -24.37 23.60 -8.38
C MET A 70 -23.88 22.91 -7.08
N GLN A 71 -24.48 23.22 -5.93
CA GLN A 71 -23.95 22.83 -4.61
C GLN A 71 -23.86 21.31 -4.38
N SER A 72 -24.76 20.55 -5.02
CA SER A 72 -24.78 19.10 -4.96
C SER A 72 -23.72 18.40 -5.80
N LEU A 73 -23.07 19.11 -6.74
CA LEU A 73 -22.16 18.48 -7.70
C LEU A 73 -20.69 18.48 -7.25
N TRP A 74 -20.36 19.25 -6.22
CA TRP A 74 -19.03 19.38 -5.64
C TRP A 74 -18.99 18.95 -4.16
N THR A 75 -19.74 17.88 -3.84
CA THR A 75 -19.66 17.15 -2.55
C THR A 75 -18.24 16.65 -2.26
N ILE A 76 -17.48 16.37 -3.31
CA ILE A 76 -16.07 15.99 -3.27
C ILE A 76 -15.30 17.04 -4.07
N VAL A 77 -14.33 17.71 -3.44
CA VAL A 77 -13.44 18.67 -4.09
C VAL A 77 -12.01 18.17 -3.95
N GLU A 78 -11.46 17.67 -5.05
CA GLU A 78 -10.10 17.17 -5.15
C GLU A 78 -9.41 17.81 -6.37
N PHE A 79 -8.12 18.10 -6.23
CA PHE A 79 -7.30 18.70 -7.28
C PHE A 79 -6.24 17.68 -7.70
N ASP A 80 -6.30 17.23 -8.96
CA ASP A 80 -5.37 16.24 -9.51
C ASP A 80 -3.96 16.80 -9.76
N ASP A 81 -3.86 18.12 -9.95
CA ASP A 81 -2.64 18.87 -10.23
C ASP A 81 -2.43 19.99 -9.19
N SER A 82 -1.27 20.66 -9.24
CA SER A 82 -1.02 21.85 -8.40
C SER A 82 -1.70 23.08 -9.02
N TYR A 83 -2.84 23.46 -8.46
CA TYR A 83 -3.59 24.64 -8.83
C TYR A 83 -3.30 25.81 -7.89
N THR A 84 -3.47 27.01 -8.41
CA THR A 84 -3.45 28.24 -7.62
C THR A 84 -4.83 28.52 -7.05
N ILE A 85 -4.95 28.47 -5.73
CA ILE A 85 -6.19 28.72 -4.99
C ILE A 85 -6.15 30.15 -4.48
N ASP A 86 -7.04 30.97 -5.03
CA ASP A 86 -7.28 32.32 -4.57
C ASP A 86 -8.36 32.39 -3.48
N ILE A 87 -8.45 33.54 -2.84
CA ILE A 87 -9.39 33.74 -1.73
C ILE A 87 -10.85 33.59 -2.20
N ALA A 88 -11.16 33.99 -3.44
CA ALA A 88 -12.51 33.96 -3.97
C ALA A 88 -12.99 32.53 -4.26
N MET A 89 -12.08 31.68 -4.74
CA MET A 89 -12.30 30.25 -4.91
C MET A 89 -12.49 29.57 -3.55
N MET A 90 -11.61 29.83 -2.58
CA MET A 90 -11.74 29.26 -1.23
C MET A 90 -13.05 29.67 -0.55
N GLU A 91 -13.46 30.95 -0.68
CA GLU A 91 -14.77 31.43 -0.19
C GLU A 91 -15.95 30.72 -0.84
N MET A 92 -15.81 30.29 -2.09
CA MET A 92 -16.81 29.49 -2.77
C MET A 92 -16.87 28.10 -2.16
N ILE A 93 -15.71 27.42 -2.02
CA ILE A 93 -15.61 26.05 -1.47
C ILE A 93 -16.24 25.99 -0.08
N VAL A 94 -15.86 26.89 0.83
CA VAL A 94 -16.35 26.87 2.22
C VAL A 94 -17.83 27.28 2.35
N LYS A 95 -18.43 27.87 1.31
CA LYS A 95 -19.88 28.15 1.27
C LYS A 95 -20.70 26.91 0.91
N ASN A 96 -20.08 25.85 0.39
CA ASN A 96 -20.79 24.60 0.12
C ASN A 96 -21.14 23.90 1.43
N ASN A 97 -22.43 23.77 1.72
CA ASN A 97 -22.94 23.11 2.92
C ASN A 97 -23.04 21.59 2.79
N GLN A 98 -22.83 21.02 1.59
CA GLN A 98 -22.89 19.58 1.31
C GLN A 98 -21.51 18.95 1.12
N LEU A 99 -20.43 19.65 1.46
CA LEU A 99 -19.07 19.16 1.28
C LEU A 99 -18.80 17.95 2.22
N VAL A 100 -18.31 16.86 1.66
CA VAL A 100 -17.97 15.61 2.37
C VAL A 100 -16.46 15.36 2.33
N CYS A 101 -15.83 15.56 1.17
CA CYS A 101 -14.39 15.44 0.99
C CYS A 101 -13.81 16.74 0.45
N LEU A 102 -12.73 17.22 1.06
CA LEU A 102 -11.96 18.36 0.60
C LEU A 102 -10.46 18.04 0.66
N ASN A 103 -9.82 18.03 -0.50
CA ASN A 103 -8.37 17.91 -0.61
C ASN A 103 -7.77 19.20 -1.16
N LEU A 104 -7.06 19.94 -0.32
CA LEU A 104 -6.30 21.15 -0.64
C LEU A 104 -4.79 20.91 -0.59
N SER A 105 -4.36 19.65 -0.56
CA SER A 105 -2.96 19.32 -0.35
C SER A 105 -2.11 19.70 -1.55
N ASN A 106 -0.90 20.22 -1.28
CA ASN A 106 0.06 20.61 -2.32
C ASN A 106 -0.48 21.64 -3.34
N GLN A 107 -1.41 22.49 -2.90
CA GLN A 107 -1.99 23.57 -3.70
C GLN A 107 -1.32 24.90 -3.39
N ASN A 108 -1.20 25.77 -4.40
CA ASN A 108 -0.59 27.09 -4.23
C ASN A 108 -1.64 28.09 -3.68
N ILE A 109 -1.69 28.23 -2.36
CA ILE A 109 -2.61 29.14 -1.67
C ILE A 109 -2.03 30.56 -1.64
N THR A 110 -2.70 31.48 -2.32
CA THR A 110 -2.20 32.86 -2.57
C THR A 110 -2.42 33.84 -1.42
N PHE A 111 -2.99 33.39 -0.30
CA PHE A 111 -3.32 34.24 0.84
C PHE A 111 -2.77 33.68 2.15
N GLY A 112 -2.46 34.57 3.09
CA GLY A 112 -1.75 34.21 4.31
C GLY A 112 -2.51 33.27 5.25
N SER A 113 -1.73 32.59 6.10
CA SER A 113 -2.17 31.58 7.08
C SER A 113 -3.35 32.02 7.94
N HIS A 114 -3.35 33.26 8.47
CA HIS A 114 -4.45 33.78 9.29
C HIS A 114 -5.80 33.79 8.53
N ARG A 115 -5.79 34.22 7.26
CA ARG A 115 -7.02 34.22 6.44
C ARG A 115 -7.45 32.81 6.09
N PHE A 116 -6.49 31.93 5.76
CA PHE A 116 -6.76 30.52 5.49
C PHE A 116 -7.45 29.85 6.68
N THR A 117 -6.87 29.94 7.86
CA THR A 117 -7.43 29.40 9.09
C THR A 117 -8.82 29.97 9.41
N LYS A 118 -9.06 31.27 9.16
CA LYS A 118 -10.39 31.88 9.34
C LYS A 118 -11.43 31.34 8.36
N LEU A 119 -11.04 30.98 7.14
CA LEU A 119 -11.94 30.36 6.17
C LEU A 119 -12.21 28.90 6.53
N MET A 120 -11.22 28.17 7.04
CA MET A 120 -11.38 26.79 7.53
C MET A 120 -12.44 26.67 8.63
N LEU A 121 -12.59 27.68 9.50
CA LEU A 121 -13.65 27.73 10.53
C LEU A 121 -15.07 27.76 9.94
N LYS A 122 -15.23 28.13 8.66
CA LYS A 122 -16.53 28.17 7.98
C LYS A 122 -16.90 26.84 7.32
N LEU A 123 -16.03 25.84 7.38
CA LEU A 123 -16.31 24.53 6.81
C LEU A 123 -17.55 23.90 7.45
N THR A 124 -18.32 23.21 6.62
CA THR A 124 -19.56 22.54 7.03
C THR A 124 -19.26 21.29 7.89
N PRO A 125 -20.08 21.00 8.93
CA PRO A 125 -19.93 19.80 9.75
C PRO A 125 -20.21 18.49 9.00
N THR A 126 -20.66 18.54 7.74
CA THR A 126 -20.84 17.36 6.88
C THR A 126 -19.53 16.74 6.40
N ILE A 127 -18.40 17.45 6.53
CA ILE A 127 -17.08 16.96 6.10
C ILE A 127 -16.68 15.73 6.88
N GLN A 128 -16.25 14.71 6.14
CA GLN A 128 -15.74 13.43 6.63
C GLN A 128 -14.26 13.27 6.33
N GLU A 129 -13.79 13.82 5.21
CA GLU A 129 -12.40 13.72 4.78
C GLU A 129 -11.83 15.10 4.47
N LEU A 130 -10.73 15.44 5.15
CA LEU A 130 -10.06 16.72 4.97
C LEU A 130 -8.56 16.51 4.83
N TYR A 131 -8.03 16.90 3.68
CA TYR A 131 -6.60 16.84 3.40
C TYR A 131 -6.08 18.26 3.15
N VAL A 132 -5.19 18.72 4.03
CA VAL A 132 -4.61 20.06 4.02
C VAL A 132 -3.10 20.00 4.19
N ALA A 133 -2.47 18.94 3.65
CA ALA A 133 -1.04 18.78 3.70
C ALA A 133 -0.33 19.85 2.87
N GLU A 134 0.83 20.33 3.34
CA GLU A 134 1.61 21.39 2.67
C GLU A 134 0.84 22.71 2.46
N THR A 135 -0.19 22.97 3.27
CA THR A 135 -0.92 24.25 3.26
C THR A 135 -0.35 25.23 4.30
N PRO A 136 -0.60 26.55 4.21
CA PRO A 136 -0.16 27.53 5.21
C PRO A 136 -0.97 27.44 6.52
N LEU A 137 -1.46 26.26 6.89
CA LEU A 137 -2.23 26.02 8.10
C LEU A 137 -1.38 26.23 9.35
N ASN A 138 -1.93 27.01 10.29
CA ASN A 138 -1.26 27.36 11.54
C ASN A 138 -2.14 27.18 12.79
N ASN A 139 -3.37 26.69 12.67
CA ASN A 139 -4.21 26.30 13.80
C ASN A 139 -5.19 25.20 13.38
N LEU A 140 -5.75 24.49 14.37
CA LEU A 140 -6.71 23.40 14.17
C LEU A 140 -8.07 23.66 14.85
N ALA A 141 -8.41 24.91 15.16
CA ALA A 141 -9.65 25.29 15.84
C ALA A 141 -10.93 24.86 15.10
N PHE A 142 -10.86 24.77 13.76
CA PHE A 142 -11.97 24.27 12.95
C PHE A 142 -12.33 22.82 13.24
N VAL A 143 -11.40 21.99 13.75
CA VAL A 143 -11.68 20.59 14.07
C VAL A 143 -12.80 20.46 15.12
N MET A 144 -12.95 21.45 16.01
CA MET A 144 -14.01 21.44 17.03
C MET A 144 -15.43 21.47 16.45
N SER A 145 -15.62 22.02 15.24
CA SER A 145 -16.93 22.05 14.58
C SER A 145 -17.18 20.84 13.67
N LEU A 146 -16.14 20.14 13.24
CA LEU A 146 -16.22 19.03 12.28
C LEU A 146 -16.47 17.67 12.96
N ARG A 147 -17.68 17.50 13.49
CA ARG A 147 -18.07 16.30 14.27
C ARG A 147 -18.08 14.99 13.48
N ASN A 148 -18.22 15.06 12.15
CA ASN A 148 -18.25 13.88 11.29
C ASN A 148 -16.88 13.55 10.66
N LEU A 149 -15.84 14.30 11.00
CA LEU A 149 -14.51 14.14 10.40
C LEU A 149 -13.89 12.80 10.78
N THR A 150 -13.70 11.91 9.80
CA THR A 150 -13.07 10.59 9.98
C THR A 150 -11.63 10.54 9.48
N THR A 151 -11.28 11.37 8.50
CA THR A 151 -9.93 11.43 7.93
C THR A 151 -9.41 12.85 7.98
N LEU A 152 -8.23 13.04 8.57
CA LEU A 152 -7.54 14.32 8.63
C LEU A 152 -6.08 14.16 8.24
N ASP A 153 -5.66 14.91 7.23
CA ASP A 153 -4.25 15.05 6.85
C ASP A 153 -3.78 16.49 7.03
N ILE A 154 -2.85 16.69 7.96
CA ILE A 154 -2.20 17.97 8.27
C ILE A 154 -0.68 17.87 8.07
N SER A 155 -0.22 16.90 7.28
CA SER A 155 1.19 16.63 7.06
C SER A 155 1.91 17.84 6.45
N ALA A 156 3.19 18.01 6.78
CA ALA A 156 4.04 19.10 6.28
C ALA A 156 3.46 20.51 6.51
N THR A 157 2.65 20.68 7.56
CA THR A 157 2.18 21.99 8.02
C THR A 157 3.04 22.51 9.18
N SER A 158 2.88 23.78 9.53
CA SER A 158 3.62 24.40 10.65
C SER A 158 3.03 24.09 12.04
N ILE A 159 2.12 23.12 12.14
CA ILE A 159 1.45 22.75 13.39
C ILE A 159 2.45 22.20 14.41
N ASN A 160 2.32 22.64 15.66
CA ASN A 160 3.15 22.22 16.80
C ASN A 160 2.31 21.63 17.95
N ASP A 161 2.97 21.24 19.03
CA ASP A 161 2.36 20.62 20.21
C ASP A 161 1.20 21.41 20.82
N ASN A 162 1.34 22.74 20.93
CA ASN A 162 0.28 23.58 21.51
C ASN A 162 -1.01 23.54 20.68
N GLN A 163 -0.88 23.35 19.37
CA GLN A 163 -1.99 23.40 18.42
C GLN A 163 -2.62 22.03 18.19
N VAL A 164 -1.81 20.96 18.19
CA VAL A 164 -2.28 19.59 17.94
C VAL A 164 -3.09 19.02 19.09
N VAL A 165 -2.92 19.54 20.31
CA VAL A 165 -3.68 19.12 21.51
C VAL A 165 -5.20 19.23 21.31
N ILE A 166 -5.66 20.14 20.45
CA ILE A 166 -7.10 20.28 20.14
C ILE A 166 -7.70 19.02 19.54
N LEU A 167 -6.89 18.16 18.89
CA LEU A 167 -7.33 16.89 18.33
C LEU A 167 -7.80 15.89 19.39
N SER A 168 -7.54 16.14 20.69
CA SER A 168 -8.17 15.39 21.79
C SER A 168 -9.70 15.37 21.72
N HIS A 169 -10.32 16.38 21.10
CA HIS A 169 -11.77 16.47 20.90
C HIS A 169 -12.25 15.71 19.65
N ALA A 170 -11.33 15.23 18.81
CA ALA A 170 -11.61 14.54 17.55
C ALA A 170 -11.50 13.01 17.70
N SER A 171 -12.11 12.46 18.76
CA SER A 171 -12.06 11.03 19.09
C SER A 171 -12.67 10.10 18.02
N GLN A 172 -13.48 10.66 17.11
CA GLN A 172 -14.11 9.97 15.99
C GLN A 172 -13.15 9.67 14.81
N LEU A 173 -11.94 10.24 14.82
CA LEU A 173 -10.97 10.06 13.74
C LEU A 173 -10.59 8.59 13.56
N ARG A 174 -10.51 8.19 12.30
CA ARG A 174 -10.09 6.86 11.84
C ARG A 174 -8.74 6.91 11.14
N HIS A 175 -8.49 7.96 10.36
CA HIS A 175 -7.23 8.16 9.65
C HIS A 175 -6.65 9.51 10.02
N LEU A 176 -5.41 9.52 10.50
CA LEU A 176 -4.71 10.73 10.91
C LEU A 176 -3.30 10.73 10.32
N TYR A 177 -2.99 11.78 9.56
CA TYR A 177 -1.68 12.00 8.93
C TYR A 177 -1.12 13.32 9.45
N ILE A 178 0.04 13.26 10.12
CA ILE A 178 0.71 14.40 10.78
C ILE A 178 2.20 14.44 10.46
N SER A 179 2.61 13.72 9.42
CA SER A 179 4.01 13.57 9.04
C SER A 179 4.65 14.91 8.73
N PHE A 180 5.95 15.07 8.98
CA PHE A 180 6.67 16.32 8.70
C PHE A 180 6.10 17.59 9.39
N THR A 181 5.39 17.45 10.51
CA THR A 181 4.96 18.59 11.35
C THR A 181 5.99 18.93 12.42
N LYS A 182 5.76 19.99 13.20
CA LYS A 182 6.60 20.37 14.35
C LYS A 182 6.10 19.75 15.67
N VAL A 183 5.29 18.69 15.57
CA VAL A 183 4.74 17.98 16.72
C VAL A 183 5.76 16.99 17.25
N THR A 184 5.89 16.88 18.57
CA THR A 184 6.80 15.95 19.24
C THR A 184 6.14 14.59 19.46
N ALA A 185 6.97 13.55 19.52
CA ALA A 185 6.54 12.18 19.78
C ALA A 185 5.80 12.03 21.12
N ALA A 186 6.27 12.72 22.17
CA ALA A 186 5.65 12.69 23.50
C ALA A 186 4.20 13.19 23.46
N THR A 187 3.95 14.35 22.82
CA THR A 187 2.61 14.92 22.70
C THR A 187 1.66 14.00 21.92
N ILE A 188 2.15 13.35 20.88
CA ILE A 188 1.37 12.36 20.10
C ILE A 188 1.05 11.12 20.94
N ALA A 189 2.05 10.61 21.66
CA ALA A 189 1.88 9.45 22.52
C ALA A 189 0.80 9.73 23.57
N ASP A 190 0.78 10.94 24.13
CA ASP A 190 -0.26 11.34 25.07
C ASP A 190 -1.65 11.48 24.43
N LEU A 191 -1.72 12.07 23.24
CA LEU A 191 -2.96 12.22 22.49
C LEU A 191 -3.57 10.90 22.04
N SER A 192 -2.75 9.86 21.83
CA SER A 192 -3.20 8.54 21.36
C SER A 192 -4.30 7.92 22.22
N ARG A 193 -4.35 8.25 23.52
CA ARG A 193 -5.39 7.80 24.45
C ARG A 193 -6.82 8.22 24.04
N ASN A 194 -6.95 9.27 23.23
CA ASN A 194 -8.23 9.79 22.78
C ASN A 194 -8.74 9.13 21.47
N PHE A 195 -7.89 8.42 20.72
CA PHE A 195 -8.21 7.92 19.38
C PHE A 195 -8.56 6.43 19.33
N LYS A 196 -9.66 6.05 19.97
CA LYS A 196 -10.09 4.63 20.07
C LYS A 196 -10.44 3.98 18.72
N PHE A 197 -10.83 4.78 17.74
CA PHE A 197 -11.26 4.30 16.41
C PHE A 197 -10.18 4.46 15.34
N LEU A 198 -8.96 4.84 15.72
CA LEU A 198 -7.88 5.06 14.77
C LEU A 198 -7.48 3.74 14.10
N VAL A 199 -7.49 3.74 12.77
CA VAL A 199 -7.14 2.62 11.89
C VAL A 199 -5.82 2.88 11.19
N ILE A 200 -5.59 4.12 10.75
CA ILE A 200 -4.36 4.55 10.07
C ILE A 200 -3.78 5.72 10.84
N PHE A 201 -2.51 5.60 11.20
CA PHE A 201 -1.74 6.69 11.78
C PHE A 201 -0.40 6.85 11.06
N ASP A 202 -0.18 8.04 10.48
CA ASP A 202 1.07 8.39 9.81
C ASP A 202 1.71 9.60 10.48
N ALA A 203 2.90 9.38 11.00
CA ALA A 203 3.75 10.35 11.69
C ALA A 203 5.21 10.17 11.25
N CYS A 204 5.42 9.93 9.96
CA CYS A 204 6.76 9.91 9.37
C CYS A 204 7.50 11.23 9.62
N GLN A 205 8.83 11.15 9.78
CA GLN A 205 9.70 12.26 10.19
C GLN A 205 9.42 12.85 11.57
N ILE A 206 8.57 12.21 12.38
CA ILE A 206 8.53 12.40 13.82
C ILE A 206 9.26 11.21 14.43
N TYR A 207 10.26 11.52 15.25
CA TYR A 207 11.16 10.52 15.83
C TYR A 207 10.63 10.07 17.18
N PHE A 208 10.14 8.82 17.25
CA PHE A 208 9.54 8.26 18.46
C PHE A 208 10.54 7.42 19.25
N MET A 209 10.41 7.45 20.58
CA MET A 209 10.99 6.44 21.46
C MET A 209 10.15 5.16 21.41
N PHE A 210 10.75 4.02 21.78
CA PHE A 210 10.02 2.75 21.85
C PHE A 210 8.82 2.80 22.82
N THR A 211 8.96 3.54 23.93
CA THR A 211 7.89 3.74 24.93
C THR A 211 6.69 4.48 24.35
N ASP A 212 6.92 5.47 23.49
CA ASP A 212 5.87 6.26 22.85
C ASP A 212 5.03 5.38 21.92
N ILE A 213 5.71 4.55 21.12
CA ILE A 213 5.06 3.59 20.22
C ILE A 213 4.24 2.57 21.00
N CYS A 214 4.79 2.04 22.10
CA CYS A 214 4.05 1.13 22.98
C CYS A 214 2.76 1.78 23.50
N LEU A 215 2.82 3.05 23.89
CA LEU A 215 1.65 3.79 24.35
C LEU A 215 0.61 3.98 23.25
N ILE A 216 1.04 4.33 22.03
CA ILE A 216 0.16 4.50 20.86
C ILE A 216 -0.54 3.19 20.51
N VAL A 217 0.22 2.09 20.40
CA VAL A 217 -0.32 0.78 20.00
C VAL A 217 -1.25 0.20 21.07
N SER A 218 -0.96 0.43 22.35
CA SER A 218 -1.82 -0.01 23.45
C SER A 218 -3.10 0.82 23.59
N SER A 219 -3.06 2.10 23.22
CA SER A 219 -4.21 3.01 23.30
C SER A 219 -5.16 2.89 22.09
N CYS A 220 -4.63 2.58 20.91
CA CYS A 220 -5.37 2.52 19.65
C CYS A 220 -5.67 1.07 19.23
N GLU A 221 -6.66 0.43 19.85
CA GLU A 221 -6.97 -1.00 19.63
C GLU A 221 -7.35 -1.36 18.17
N GLN A 222 -7.86 -0.39 17.40
CA GLN A 222 -8.29 -0.59 16.02
C GLN A 222 -7.18 -0.32 14.98
N LEU A 223 -5.98 0.04 15.43
CA LEU A 223 -4.88 0.47 14.57
C LEU A 223 -4.41 -0.69 13.68
N ARG A 224 -4.36 -0.44 12.37
CA ARG A 224 -3.93 -1.42 11.35
C ARG A 224 -2.67 -1.00 10.63
N PHE A 225 -2.48 0.31 10.44
CA PHE A 225 -1.34 0.87 9.73
C PHE A 225 -0.73 1.96 10.61
N LEU A 226 0.54 1.79 10.93
CA LEU A 226 1.34 2.74 11.71
C LEU A 226 2.60 3.05 10.92
N HIS A 227 2.73 4.30 10.49
CA HIS A 227 3.92 4.81 9.79
C HIS A 227 4.64 5.80 10.71
N VAL A 228 5.84 5.45 11.17
CA VAL A 228 6.63 6.23 12.14
C VAL A 228 8.12 6.22 11.78
N SER A 229 8.87 7.20 12.29
CA SER A 229 10.32 7.26 12.16
C SER A 229 11.01 7.04 13.52
N PHE A 230 12.21 6.47 13.51
CA PHE A 230 12.98 6.11 14.71
C PHE A 230 14.24 6.97 14.82
N PHE A 231 14.61 7.36 16.04
CA PHE A 231 15.99 7.80 16.29
C PHE A 231 16.93 6.66 15.88
N SER A 232 18.03 7.02 15.23
CA SER A 232 18.94 6.07 14.57
C SER A 232 19.37 4.91 15.49
N GLN A 233 19.74 3.80 14.86
CA GLN A 233 20.26 2.49 15.33
C GLN A 233 20.78 2.32 16.78
N PHE A 234 21.23 3.38 17.46
CA PHE A 234 21.90 3.36 18.77
C PHE A 234 20.96 3.11 19.96
N ASP A 235 19.74 3.66 19.95
CA ASP A 235 18.77 3.44 21.05
C ASP A 235 18.06 2.09 20.97
N ILE A 236 17.98 1.52 19.77
CA ILE A 236 17.49 0.15 19.59
C ILE A 236 18.40 -0.77 20.38
N ASP A 237 19.73 -0.68 20.26
CA ASP A 237 20.67 -1.56 20.96
C ASP A 237 20.61 -1.42 22.48
N GLN A 238 20.38 -0.23 23.03
CA GLN A 238 20.30 -0.03 24.48
C GLN A 238 18.95 -0.48 25.06
N ALA A 239 17.85 -0.29 24.33
CA ALA A 239 16.52 -0.80 24.68
C ALA A 239 16.41 -2.32 24.47
N VAL A 240 17.00 -2.84 23.40
CA VAL A 240 17.30 -4.26 23.13
C VAL A 240 18.07 -4.79 24.31
N GLN A 241 19.18 -4.20 24.72
CA GLN A 241 19.95 -4.69 25.87
C GLN A 241 19.19 -4.61 27.20
N THR A 242 18.33 -3.62 27.41
CA THR A 242 17.49 -3.53 28.63
C THR A 242 16.38 -4.59 28.62
N TYR A 243 15.77 -4.85 27.47
CA TYR A 243 14.82 -5.93 27.24
C TYR A 243 15.49 -7.33 27.32
N TYR A 244 16.72 -7.48 26.81
CA TYR A 244 17.52 -8.70 26.92
C TYR A 244 18.02 -8.95 28.34
N LYS A 245 18.32 -7.90 29.12
CA LYS A 245 18.61 -8.01 30.57
C LYS A 245 17.40 -8.49 31.38
N MET A 246 16.17 -8.13 30.96
CA MET A 246 14.94 -8.66 31.58
C MET A 246 14.63 -10.09 31.13
N ALA A 247 15.10 -10.50 29.95
CA ALA A 247 14.91 -11.84 29.36
C ALA A 247 16.01 -12.85 29.73
N ASP A 248 16.96 -12.47 30.59
CA ASP A 248 18.19 -13.22 30.93
C ASP A 248 17.98 -14.56 31.66
N THR A 249 16.74 -15.02 31.85
CA THR A 249 16.51 -16.30 32.55
C THR A 249 16.33 -17.52 31.64
N VAL A 250 15.99 -17.42 30.34
CA VAL A 250 15.78 -18.64 29.52
C VAL A 250 15.91 -18.41 27.99
N ASN A 251 17.11 -18.41 27.39
CA ASN A 251 17.18 -18.68 25.93
C ASN A 251 18.52 -19.33 25.47
N PRO A 252 18.51 -20.65 25.12
CA PRO A 252 19.70 -21.37 24.68
C PRO A 252 20.11 -21.16 23.19
N LEU A 253 19.56 -20.14 22.49
CA LEU A 253 19.77 -19.90 21.05
C LEU A 253 20.52 -18.59 20.70
N ARG A 254 21.36 -18.08 21.60
CA ARG A 254 22.14 -16.86 21.33
C ARG A 254 23.17 -17.10 20.22
N TYR A 255 23.25 -16.19 19.25
CA TYR A 255 24.34 -16.16 18.27
C TYR A 255 25.67 -15.95 19.01
N PRO A 256 26.67 -16.83 18.84
CA PRO A 256 27.86 -16.82 19.68
C PRO A 256 28.85 -15.69 19.33
N GLY A 257 28.55 -14.87 18.30
CA GLY A 257 29.40 -13.76 17.84
C GLY A 257 30.38 -14.18 16.75
N ASP A 258 30.91 -13.20 16.02
CA ASP A 258 31.81 -13.45 14.87
C ASP A 258 33.20 -13.98 15.31
N THR A 259 33.56 -13.79 16.58
CA THR A 259 34.78 -14.32 17.20
C THR A 259 34.60 -15.73 17.78
N ALA A 260 33.39 -16.30 17.72
CA ALA A 260 33.08 -17.62 18.26
C ALA A 260 33.94 -18.72 17.63
N SER A 261 34.22 -19.76 18.43
CA SER A 261 34.91 -20.95 17.92
C SER A 261 34.07 -21.63 16.83
N THR A 262 34.74 -22.36 15.95
CA THR A 262 34.05 -23.09 14.87
C THR A 262 33.07 -24.12 15.43
N ASP A 263 33.34 -24.67 16.62
CA ASP A 263 32.47 -25.61 17.32
C ASP A 263 31.17 -24.95 17.81
N GLU A 264 31.28 -23.76 18.41
CA GLU A 264 30.13 -22.98 18.88
C GLU A 264 29.24 -22.55 17.72
N LEU A 265 29.84 -22.14 16.59
CA LEU A 265 29.12 -21.80 15.37
C LEU A 265 28.41 -23.02 14.78
N VAL A 266 29.07 -24.19 14.73
CA VAL A 266 28.45 -25.44 14.27
C VAL A 266 27.29 -25.84 15.18
N ALA A 267 27.44 -25.73 16.50
CA ALA A 267 26.36 -26.02 17.45
C ALA A 267 25.19 -25.04 17.30
N TYR A 268 25.46 -23.74 17.15
CA TYR A 268 24.46 -22.70 16.94
C TYR A 268 23.65 -22.95 15.65
N TYR A 269 24.34 -23.12 14.51
CA TYR A 269 23.65 -23.34 13.24
C TYR A 269 22.95 -24.71 13.18
N PHE A 270 23.49 -25.72 13.84
CA PHE A 270 22.82 -27.00 13.99
C PHE A 270 21.51 -26.88 14.77
N THR A 271 21.53 -26.17 15.90
CA THR A 271 20.35 -25.93 16.75
C THR A 271 19.33 -25.05 16.03
N SER A 272 19.81 -24.12 15.19
CA SER A 272 19.01 -23.34 14.23
C SER A 272 18.48 -24.15 13.03
N SER A 273 18.68 -25.47 13.04
CA SER A 273 18.13 -26.44 12.08
C SER A 273 18.75 -26.45 10.66
N TYR A 274 19.88 -25.79 10.44
CA TYR A 274 20.57 -25.77 9.14
C TYR A 274 21.30 -27.09 8.83
N THR A 275 21.23 -27.58 7.60
CA THR A 275 21.90 -28.79 7.15
C THR A 275 23.43 -28.63 7.16
N ALA A 276 24.18 -29.74 7.19
CA ALA A 276 25.65 -29.68 7.19
C ALA A 276 26.23 -28.92 5.98
N LYS A 277 25.54 -28.93 4.82
CA LYS A 277 25.93 -28.13 3.64
C LYS A 277 25.74 -26.64 3.88
N GLU A 278 24.60 -26.25 4.45
CA GLU A 278 24.30 -24.85 4.79
C GLU A 278 25.24 -24.34 5.89
N ILE A 279 25.50 -25.14 6.93
CA ILE A 279 26.46 -24.82 7.99
C ILE A 279 27.85 -24.55 7.39
N ALA A 280 28.35 -25.42 6.50
CA ALA A 280 29.61 -25.21 5.81
C ALA A 280 29.60 -23.92 4.96
N GLY A 281 28.46 -23.62 4.31
CA GLY A 281 28.25 -22.37 3.58
C GLY A 281 28.32 -21.14 4.48
N PHE A 282 27.63 -21.14 5.63
CA PHE A 282 27.68 -20.01 6.57
C PHE A 282 29.06 -19.81 7.15
N LEU A 283 29.76 -20.90 7.51
CA LEU A 283 31.15 -20.82 7.98
C LEU A 283 32.03 -20.14 6.93
N LEU A 284 31.85 -20.45 5.65
CA LEU A 284 32.62 -19.82 4.57
C LEU A 284 32.21 -18.36 4.32
N PHE A 285 30.92 -18.11 4.03
CA PHE A 285 30.46 -16.81 3.52
C PHE A 285 30.22 -15.75 4.59
N VAL A 286 29.95 -16.17 5.83
CA VAL A 286 29.67 -15.25 6.95
C VAL A 286 30.88 -15.11 7.85
N HIS A 287 31.56 -16.21 8.15
CA HIS A 287 32.63 -16.25 9.16
C HIS A 287 34.04 -16.34 8.58
N ASN A 288 34.17 -16.44 7.26
CA ASN A 288 35.45 -16.63 6.57
C ASN A 288 36.26 -17.85 7.09
N LYS A 289 35.55 -18.91 7.53
CA LYS A 289 36.11 -20.17 8.03
C LYS A 289 35.93 -21.28 6.99
N PHE A 290 37.02 -21.71 6.38
CA PHE A 290 36.99 -22.76 5.37
C PHE A 290 36.85 -24.15 6.02
N VAL A 291 35.64 -24.72 6.00
CA VAL A 291 35.33 -26.02 6.59
C VAL A 291 34.57 -26.89 5.60
N SER A 292 35.09 -28.09 5.30
CA SER A 292 34.40 -29.04 4.43
C SER A 292 33.13 -29.60 5.09
N VAL A 293 32.13 -29.98 4.28
CA VAL A 293 30.89 -30.62 4.77
C VAL A 293 31.20 -31.90 5.58
N LYS A 294 32.22 -32.69 5.19
CA LYS A 294 32.67 -33.86 5.96
C LYS A 294 33.20 -33.47 7.35
N THR A 295 33.90 -32.35 7.46
CA THR A 295 34.40 -31.82 8.74
C THR A 295 33.24 -31.40 9.64
N VAL A 296 32.21 -30.74 9.09
CA VAL A 296 30.99 -30.39 9.84
C VAL A 296 30.30 -31.64 10.40
N TYR A 297 30.15 -32.71 9.61
CA TYR A 297 29.60 -33.97 10.11
C TYR A 297 30.43 -34.60 11.25
N ARG A 298 31.77 -34.54 11.17
CA ARG A 298 32.66 -35.01 12.25
C ARG A 298 32.49 -34.16 13.52
N MET A 299 32.41 -32.85 13.37
CA MET A 299 32.18 -31.91 14.48
C MET A 299 30.83 -32.16 15.14
N MET A 300 29.76 -32.32 14.37
CA MET A 300 28.43 -32.68 14.90
C MET A 300 28.44 -34.00 15.68
N LYS A 301 29.14 -35.02 15.18
CA LYS A 301 29.29 -36.31 15.89
C LYS A 301 30.08 -36.15 17.19
N ARG A 302 31.17 -35.40 17.17
CA ARG A 302 32.01 -35.11 18.36
C ARG A 302 31.25 -34.31 19.41
N LEU A 303 30.47 -33.31 18.99
CA LEU A 303 29.61 -32.47 19.83
C LEU A 303 28.30 -33.17 20.25
N ARG A 304 28.10 -34.45 19.88
CA ARG A 304 26.90 -35.25 20.17
C ARG A 304 25.58 -34.59 19.71
N LEU A 305 25.65 -33.80 18.65
CA LEU A 305 24.52 -33.09 18.07
C LEU A 305 23.64 -34.05 17.25
N ARG A 306 22.49 -34.45 17.81
CA ARG A 306 21.51 -35.35 17.17
C ARG A 306 20.17 -34.66 17.02
N ARG A 307 19.55 -34.77 15.84
CA ARG A 307 18.20 -34.23 15.57
C ARG A 307 17.08 -35.17 16.00
N TYR A 308 17.40 -36.45 16.15
CA TYR A 308 16.44 -37.51 16.44
C TYR A 308 16.94 -38.33 17.63
N GLY A 309 16.04 -38.67 18.56
CA GLY A 309 16.31 -39.69 19.59
C GLY A 309 15.79 -39.45 21.01
N ALA A 310 15.27 -38.26 21.36
CA ALA A 310 14.62 -38.05 22.66
C ALA A 310 13.62 -36.89 22.57
N GLU A 311 12.31 -37.19 22.54
CA GLU A 311 11.29 -36.15 22.71
C GLU A 311 11.40 -35.56 24.13
N SER A 312 11.21 -34.25 24.23
CA SER A 312 10.99 -33.59 25.50
C SER A 312 9.72 -34.16 26.17
N PRO A 313 9.64 -34.16 27.51
CA PRO A 313 8.44 -34.61 28.21
C PRO A 313 7.18 -33.92 27.67
N LEU A 314 6.11 -34.69 27.48
CA LEU A 314 4.86 -34.20 26.87
C LEU A 314 4.31 -32.96 27.59
N ILE A 315 4.45 -32.90 28.92
CA ILE A 315 4.03 -31.76 29.73
C ILE A 315 4.75 -30.48 29.34
N ASN A 316 6.05 -30.53 29.07
CA ASN A 316 6.85 -29.37 28.66
C ASN A 316 6.45 -28.91 27.26
N ILE A 317 6.18 -29.86 26.36
CA ILE A 317 5.71 -29.58 24.99
C ILE A 317 4.36 -28.83 25.05
N VAL A 318 3.40 -29.35 25.81
CA VAL A 318 2.06 -28.77 25.96
C VAL A 318 2.11 -27.40 26.62
N GLN A 319 2.85 -27.25 27.72
CA GLN A 319 3.01 -25.97 28.41
C GLN A 319 3.62 -24.92 27.49
N LYS A 320 4.63 -25.29 26.68
CA LYS A 320 5.25 -24.36 25.76
C LYS A 320 4.31 -23.94 24.62
N ILE A 321 3.49 -24.86 24.10
CA ILE A 321 2.45 -24.53 23.11
C ILE A 321 1.44 -23.54 23.70
N ILE A 322 0.98 -23.74 24.93
CA ILE A 322 0.05 -22.82 25.62
C ILE A 322 0.70 -21.44 25.79
N GLN A 323 1.97 -21.39 26.20
CA GLN A 323 2.71 -20.13 26.32
C GLN A 323 2.81 -19.39 24.98
N LEU A 324 3.15 -20.10 23.91
CA LEU A 324 3.24 -19.53 22.56
C LEU A 324 1.88 -19.01 22.06
N HIS A 325 0.79 -19.72 22.35
CA HIS A 325 -0.55 -19.24 22.02
C HIS A 325 -0.90 -17.92 22.72
N LYS A 326 -0.54 -17.77 24.01
CA LYS A 326 -0.71 -16.51 24.75
C LYS A 326 0.13 -15.37 24.17
N GLN A 327 1.27 -15.68 23.56
CA GLN A 327 2.15 -14.74 22.86
C GLN A 327 1.69 -14.42 21.42
N GLY A 328 0.48 -14.84 21.03
CA GLY A 328 -0.09 -14.52 19.71
C GLY A 328 0.14 -15.58 18.62
N TYR A 329 0.84 -16.68 18.93
CA TYR A 329 1.07 -17.78 17.98
C TYR A 329 -0.11 -18.78 17.91
N SER A 330 -1.34 -18.35 18.24
CA SER A 330 -2.52 -19.23 18.25
C SER A 330 -2.98 -19.69 16.86
N ASN A 331 -2.64 -18.94 15.82
CA ASN A 331 -3.15 -19.19 14.46
C ASN A 331 -2.18 -19.94 13.53
N ILE A 332 -1.11 -20.53 14.06
CA ILE A 332 -0.13 -21.27 13.25
C ILE A 332 -0.49 -22.75 13.12
N GLY A 333 -0.12 -23.37 11.99
CA GLY A 333 -0.31 -24.80 11.75
C GLY A 333 0.70 -25.67 12.49
N TYR A 334 0.40 -26.97 12.65
CA TYR A 334 1.25 -27.90 13.43
C TYR A 334 2.70 -27.99 12.94
N ARG A 335 2.95 -27.87 11.63
CA ARG A 335 4.31 -27.86 11.07
C ARG A 335 5.10 -26.61 11.46
N ALA A 336 4.44 -25.45 11.50
CA ALA A 336 5.06 -24.21 11.94
C ALA A 336 5.30 -24.22 13.45
N MET A 337 4.31 -24.68 14.23
CA MET A 337 4.47 -24.86 15.68
C MET A 337 5.60 -25.85 15.99
N TRP A 338 5.67 -26.97 15.28
CA TRP A 338 6.75 -27.94 15.39
C TRP A 338 8.11 -27.30 15.12
N LYS A 339 8.23 -26.47 14.07
CA LYS A 339 9.45 -25.75 13.76
C LYS A 339 9.82 -24.75 14.86
N ILE A 340 8.87 -24.00 15.40
CA ILE A 340 9.14 -23.06 16.51
C ILE A 340 9.59 -23.81 17.77
N LEU A 341 8.92 -24.91 18.12
CA LEU A 341 9.30 -25.70 19.30
C LEU A 341 10.73 -26.24 19.18
N ASN A 342 11.05 -26.87 18.05
CA ASN A 342 12.35 -27.51 17.85
C ASN A 342 13.48 -26.52 17.55
N SER A 343 13.21 -25.46 16.77
CA SER A 343 14.23 -24.52 16.31
C SER A 343 14.35 -23.26 17.15
N CYS A 344 13.30 -22.85 17.87
CA CYS A 344 13.25 -21.57 18.60
C CYS A 344 13.07 -21.72 20.11
N CYS A 345 12.52 -22.85 20.59
CA CYS A 345 12.27 -23.07 22.02
C CYS A 345 13.15 -24.16 22.64
N GLY A 346 13.96 -24.86 21.84
CA GLY A 346 14.78 -25.99 22.30
C GLY A 346 13.96 -27.19 22.78
N ILE A 347 12.68 -27.28 22.42
CA ILE A 347 11.77 -28.36 22.80
C ILE A 347 11.76 -29.37 21.66
N ASN A 348 12.30 -30.56 21.91
CA ASN A 348 12.34 -31.62 20.92
C ASN A 348 10.98 -32.32 20.89
N ALA A 349 10.23 -32.17 19.80
CA ALA A 349 8.91 -32.78 19.66
C ALA A 349 8.75 -33.32 18.24
N THR A 350 8.11 -34.46 18.08
CA THR A 350 7.73 -34.95 16.74
C THR A 350 6.56 -34.15 16.20
N GLN A 351 6.42 -34.13 14.87
CA GLN A 351 5.30 -33.46 14.21
C GLN A 351 3.95 -34.03 14.66
N GLU A 352 3.89 -35.32 14.96
CA GLU A 352 2.66 -36.01 15.37
C GLU A 352 2.27 -35.64 16.80
N THR A 353 3.22 -35.60 17.74
CA THR A 353 2.99 -35.12 19.11
C THR A 353 2.48 -33.68 19.12
N VAL A 354 3.08 -32.79 18.31
CA VAL A 354 2.62 -31.40 18.18
C VAL A 354 1.22 -31.31 17.54
N ARG A 355 0.92 -32.16 16.56
CA ARG A 355 -0.39 -32.22 15.90
C ARG A 355 -1.49 -32.64 16.88
N ILE A 356 -1.24 -33.69 17.68
CA ILE A 356 -2.17 -34.19 18.69
C ILE A 356 -2.34 -33.16 19.81
N ALA A 357 -1.25 -32.59 20.33
CA ALA A 357 -1.29 -31.56 21.37
C ALA A 357 -2.07 -30.32 20.91
N LEU A 358 -1.83 -29.81 19.69
CA LEU A 358 -2.58 -28.68 19.15
C LEU A 358 -4.07 -28.99 18.94
N LYS A 359 -4.40 -30.23 18.55
CA LYS A 359 -5.80 -30.65 18.42
C LYS A 359 -6.51 -30.67 19.78
N ALA A 360 -5.81 -31.04 20.84
CA ALA A 360 -6.34 -31.01 22.21
C ALA A 360 -6.43 -29.59 22.78
N ILE A 361 -5.42 -28.74 22.55
CA ILE A 361 -5.33 -27.37 23.11
C ILE A 361 -6.22 -26.38 22.34
N HIS A 362 -6.33 -26.51 21.02
CA HIS A 362 -6.97 -25.51 20.16
C HIS A 362 -7.75 -26.16 19.02
N TYR A 363 -8.73 -26.98 19.39
CA TYR A 363 -9.59 -27.71 18.48
C TYR A 363 -10.21 -26.81 17.41
N ASP A 364 -10.81 -25.69 17.79
CA ASP A 364 -11.53 -24.80 16.87
C ASP A 364 -10.64 -24.20 15.77
N GLY A 365 -9.41 -23.78 16.10
CA GLY A 365 -8.49 -23.29 15.07
C GLY A 365 -7.93 -24.39 14.18
N VAL A 366 -7.79 -25.62 14.69
CA VAL A 366 -7.43 -26.78 13.85
C VAL A 366 -8.57 -27.07 12.86
N VAL A 367 -9.82 -27.07 13.33
CA VAL A 367 -11.01 -27.24 12.49
C VAL A 367 -11.11 -26.12 11.45
N THR A 368 -10.97 -24.86 11.87
CA THR A 368 -11.05 -23.69 10.98
C THR A 368 -10.00 -23.73 9.87
N ARG A 369 -8.76 -24.12 10.18
CA ARG A 369 -7.67 -24.27 9.19
C ARG A 369 -7.88 -25.49 8.28
N SER A 370 -8.45 -26.58 8.80
CA SER A 370 -8.76 -27.78 8.01
C SER A 370 -9.84 -27.54 6.95
N ARG A 371 -10.70 -26.53 7.13
CA ARG A 371 -11.76 -26.13 6.19
C ARG A 371 -11.27 -25.44 4.90
N ARG A 372 -9.95 -25.35 4.65
CA ARG A 372 -9.34 -24.79 3.42
C ARG A 372 -9.90 -23.42 2.98
N ARG A 373 -10.23 -22.52 3.92
CA ARG A 373 -10.68 -21.16 3.56
C ARG A 373 -9.48 -20.33 3.11
N LEU A 374 -9.33 -20.13 1.81
CA LEU A 374 -8.32 -19.28 1.19
C LEU A 374 -8.50 -17.83 1.68
N VAL A 375 -7.61 -17.35 2.54
CA VAL A 375 -7.55 -15.93 2.90
C VAL A 375 -6.92 -15.19 1.72
N ARG A 376 -7.76 -14.59 0.87
CA ARG A 376 -7.32 -13.81 -0.29
C ARG A 376 -6.53 -12.59 0.17
N ARG A 377 -5.29 -12.43 -0.29
CA ARG A 377 -4.54 -11.17 -0.15
C ARG A 377 -5.24 -10.09 -0.96
N ARG A 378 -5.43 -8.89 -0.40
CA ARG A 378 -5.91 -7.74 -1.17
C ARG A 378 -4.79 -7.30 -2.11
N TYR A 379 -5.00 -7.47 -3.41
CA TYR A 379 -4.15 -6.86 -4.44
C TYR A 379 -4.75 -5.49 -4.76
N CYS A 380 -4.00 -4.44 -4.49
CA CYS A 380 -4.38 -3.05 -4.78
C CYS A 380 -3.46 -2.51 -5.87
N ASN A 381 -4.06 -1.84 -6.87
CA ASN A 381 -3.34 -1.09 -7.90
C ASN A 381 -3.96 0.30 -7.93
N LEU A 382 -3.16 1.36 -7.98
CA LEU A 382 -3.67 2.73 -7.77
C LEU A 382 -4.41 3.31 -8.99
N GLY A 383 -4.36 2.64 -10.14
CA GLY A 383 -5.09 3.05 -11.33
C GLY A 383 -4.61 2.34 -12.60
N PRO A 384 -5.22 2.64 -13.76
CA PRO A 384 -4.77 2.10 -15.05
C PRO A 384 -3.32 2.47 -15.33
N ASN A 385 -2.57 1.58 -15.99
CA ASN A 385 -1.14 1.74 -16.31
C ASN A 385 -0.21 1.85 -15.08
N PHE A 386 -0.71 1.66 -13.86
CA PHE A 386 0.14 1.64 -12.68
C PHE A 386 1.04 0.41 -12.67
N CYS A 387 0.47 -0.77 -12.94
CA CYS A 387 1.23 -2.02 -13.02
C CYS A 387 0.72 -2.86 -14.19
N ILE A 388 1.61 -3.12 -15.15
CA ILE A 388 1.35 -4.02 -16.28
C ILE A 388 1.95 -5.38 -15.97
N HIS A 389 1.12 -6.42 -16.01
CA HIS A 389 1.55 -7.80 -15.85
C HIS A 389 1.79 -8.42 -17.22
N ILE A 390 3.01 -8.89 -17.46
CA ILE A 390 3.39 -9.61 -18.68
C ILE A 390 3.77 -11.04 -18.34
N ASP A 391 3.51 -11.97 -19.27
CA ASP A 391 3.79 -13.39 -19.11
C ASP A 391 3.63 -14.15 -20.44
N GLY A 392 4.31 -15.29 -20.54
CA GLY A 392 4.23 -16.24 -21.65
C GLY A 392 3.41 -17.48 -21.29
N TYR A 393 2.47 -17.86 -22.15
CA TYR A 393 1.74 -19.11 -22.05
C TYR A 393 2.36 -20.18 -22.96
N ASP A 394 3.06 -21.11 -22.31
CA ASP A 394 3.92 -22.09 -22.97
C ASP A 394 3.26 -23.46 -23.20
N LYS A 395 2.03 -23.70 -22.71
CA LYS A 395 1.41 -25.04 -22.81
C LYS A 395 1.13 -25.49 -24.24
N LEU A 396 1.07 -24.55 -25.18
CA LEU A 396 0.88 -24.83 -26.61
C LEU A 396 2.19 -24.95 -27.39
N LYS A 397 3.36 -24.80 -26.73
CA LYS A 397 4.67 -24.97 -27.37
C LYS A 397 4.85 -26.29 -28.11
N PRO A 398 4.30 -27.45 -27.65
CA PRO A 398 4.37 -28.70 -28.42
C PRO A 398 3.76 -28.61 -29.82
N PHE A 399 2.81 -27.70 -30.04
CA PHE A 399 2.17 -27.46 -31.34
C PHE A 399 2.83 -26.30 -32.12
N GLY A 400 3.99 -25.80 -31.65
CA GLY A 400 4.69 -24.67 -32.27
C GLY A 400 4.01 -23.31 -32.03
N ILE A 401 3.15 -23.19 -31.02
CA ILE A 401 2.44 -21.95 -30.69
C ILE A 401 2.88 -21.48 -29.31
N SER A 402 3.47 -20.30 -29.22
CA SER A 402 3.77 -19.59 -27.98
C SER A 402 2.91 -18.34 -27.90
N VAL A 403 2.09 -18.23 -26.85
CA VAL A 403 1.22 -17.07 -26.65
C VAL A 403 1.87 -16.15 -25.63
N HIS A 404 1.94 -14.86 -25.91
CA HIS A 404 2.41 -13.85 -24.96
C HIS A 404 1.28 -12.88 -24.64
N GLY A 405 1.09 -12.58 -23.37
CA GLY A 405 0.01 -11.74 -22.88
C GLY A 405 0.52 -10.54 -22.09
N ALA A 406 -0.29 -9.49 -22.06
CA ALA A 406 -0.17 -8.46 -21.06
C ALA A 406 -1.53 -7.99 -20.58
N LEU A 407 -1.60 -7.64 -19.30
CA LEU A 407 -2.83 -7.21 -18.64
C LEU A 407 -2.56 -6.03 -17.72
N ASP A 408 -3.44 -5.04 -17.76
CA ASP A 408 -3.45 -3.95 -16.80
C ASP A 408 -3.92 -4.43 -15.42
N GLY A 409 -3.07 -4.27 -14.42
CA GLY A 409 -3.31 -4.75 -13.06
C GLY A 409 -4.49 -4.09 -12.36
N PHE A 410 -4.95 -2.92 -12.83
CA PHE A 410 -6.12 -2.23 -12.27
C PHE A 410 -7.41 -2.65 -13.00
N SER A 411 -7.54 -2.24 -14.26
CA SER A 411 -8.76 -2.38 -15.06
C SER A 411 -9.04 -3.79 -15.55
N ARG A 412 -8.08 -4.72 -15.45
CA ARG A 412 -8.12 -6.05 -16.08
C ARG A 412 -8.09 -6.02 -17.61
N LYS A 413 -7.92 -4.86 -18.22
CA LYS A 413 -7.84 -4.75 -19.67
C LYS A 413 -6.68 -5.58 -20.19
N ILE A 414 -6.97 -6.48 -21.11
CA ILE A 414 -5.94 -7.19 -21.89
C ILE A 414 -5.32 -6.17 -22.82
N ILE A 415 -4.03 -5.94 -22.67
CA ILE A 415 -3.29 -4.94 -23.44
C ILE A 415 -2.87 -5.55 -24.78
N TRP A 416 -2.32 -6.75 -24.74
CA TRP A 416 -2.11 -7.56 -25.93
C TRP A 416 -2.23 -9.04 -25.57
N LEU A 417 -2.55 -9.84 -26.57
CA LEU A 417 -2.55 -11.29 -26.52
C LEU A 417 -2.12 -11.79 -27.89
N THR A 418 -0.85 -12.13 -28.04
CA THR A 418 -0.25 -12.43 -29.35
C THR A 418 0.28 -13.85 -29.40
N ALA A 419 -0.18 -14.62 -30.39
CA ALA A 419 0.38 -15.92 -30.71
C ALA A 419 1.59 -15.76 -31.64
N SER A 420 2.63 -16.54 -31.41
CA SER A 420 3.85 -16.54 -32.21
C SER A 420 4.42 -17.96 -32.32
N HIS A 421 5.22 -18.22 -33.36
CA HIS A 421 5.86 -19.52 -33.52
C HIS A 421 7.02 -19.75 -32.53
N THR A 422 7.57 -18.68 -31.94
CA THR A 422 8.69 -18.79 -30.99
C THR A 422 8.64 -17.67 -29.94
N ASN A 423 8.78 -18.04 -28.66
CA ASN A 423 9.07 -17.14 -27.55
C ASN A 423 10.59 -16.99 -27.28
N LYS A 424 11.46 -17.50 -28.16
CA LYS A 424 12.92 -17.43 -27.94
C LYS A 424 13.52 -16.08 -28.33
N ASN A 425 12.80 -15.30 -29.14
CA ASN A 425 13.27 -14.00 -29.61
C ASN A 425 12.65 -12.87 -28.76
N PRO A 426 13.39 -12.27 -27.82
CA PRO A 426 12.88 -11.20 -26.96
C PRO A 426 12.43 -9.95 -27.74
N ARG A 427 12.86 -9.78 -29.00
CA ARG A 427 12.41 -8.66 -29.85
C ARG A 427 10.92 -8.71 -30.17
N ASN A 428 10.36 -9.91 -30.33
CA ASN A 428 8.93 -10.08 -30.65
C ASN A 428 8.06 -9.58 -29.48
N VAL A 429 8.46 -9.94 -28.26
CA VAL A 429 7.78 -9.53 -27.04
C VAL A 429 7.93 -8.01 -26.83
N ALA A 430 9.14 -7.49 -27.06
CA ALA A 430 9.40 -6.05 -27.00
C ALA A 430 8.60 -5.24 -28.02
N LEU A 431 8.37 -5.77 -29.23
CA LEU A 431 7.57 -5.10 -30.26
C LEU A 431 6.13 -4.86 -29.80
N ASN A 432 5.52 -5.85 -29.15
CA ASN A 432 4.19 -5.69 -28.55
C ASN A 432 4.18 -4.60 -27.47
N PHE A 433 5.23 -4.53 -26.65
CA PHE A 433 5.35 -3.51 -25.64
C PHE A 433 5.50 -2.10 -26.24
N VAL A 434 6.33 -1.94 -27.26
CA VAL A 434 6.51 -0.66 -27.97
C VAL A 434 5.21 -0.23 -28.64
N GLU A 435 4.47 -1.15 -29.26
CA GLU A 435 3.18 -0.84 -29.88
C GLU A 435 2.14 -0.39 -28.84
N PHE A 436 2.12 -1.03 -27.67
CA PHE A 436 1.32 -0.57 -26.53
C PHE A 436 1.68 0.86 -26.10
N LEU A 437 2.97 1.17 -25.96
CA LEU A 437 3.43 2.51 -25.59
C LEU A 437 2.99 3.54 -26.65
N ARG A 438 3.09 3.18 -27.94
CA ARG A 438 2.68 4.02 -29.08
C ARG A 438 1.18 4.32 -29.05
N GLN A 439 0.35 3.29 -28.84
CA GLN A 439 -1.11 3.43 -28.84
C GLN A 439 -1.62 4.16 -27.60
N SER A 440 -1.08 3.84 -26.42
CA SER A 440 -1.51 4.45 -25.17
C SER A 440 -0.95 5.87 -24.96
N LYS A 441 0.13 6.22 -25.67
CA LYS A 441 0.92 7.45 -25.48
C LYS A 441 1.34 7.65 -24.01
N ARG A 442 1.49 6.56 -23.25
CA ARG A 442 1.80 6.57 -21.82
C ARG A 442 2.85 5.50 -21.50
N VAL A 443 3.69 5.77 -20.52
CA VAL A 443 4.64 4.80 -19.97
C VAL A 443 4.09 4.27 -18.66
N PRO A 444 3.92 2.95 -18.49
CA PRO A 444 3.41 2.40 -17.25
C PRO A 444 4.37 2.67 -16.09
N ARG A 445 3.85 2.77 -14.86
CA ARG A 445 4.69 3.03 -13.68
C ARG A 445 5.55 1.82 -13.31
N LEU A 446 4.96 0.63 -13.38
CA LEU A 446 5.61 -0.64 -13.11
C LEU A 446 5.26 -1.65 -14.20
N VAL A 447 6.26 -2.42 -14.65
CA VAL A 447 6.05 -3.66 -15.39
C VAL A 447 6.46 -4.83 -14.50
N ARG A 448 5.59 -5.83 -14.38
CA ARG A 448 5.83 -7.04 -13.60
C ARG A 448 5.89 -8.25 -14.51
N SER A 449 6.97 -9.01 -14.35
CA SER A 449 7.28 -10.22 -15.11
C SER A 449 7.75 -11.31 -14.15
N ASP A 450 7.66 -12.55 -14.59
CA ASP A 450 8.50 -13.63 -14.10
C ASP A 450 9.95 -13.48 -14.59
N ALA A 451 10.87 -14.21 -13.95
CA ALA A 451 12.28 -14.18 -14.29
C ALA A 451 12.52 -15.03 -15.55
N GLY A 452 12.52 -14.38 -16.71
CA GLY A 452 12.68 -15.01 -18.03
C GLY A 452 13.60 -14.21 -18.95
N THR A 453 14.21 -14.89 -19.91
CA THR A 453 15.14 -14.26 -20.88
C THR A 453 14.39 -13.51 -21.98
N GLU A 454 13.13 -13.87 -22.21
CA GLU A 454 12.22 -13.27 -23.19
C GLU A 454 11.83 -11.81 -22.86
N ASN A 455 11.83 -11.44 -21.58
CA ASN A 455 11.40 -10.12 -21.11
C ASN A 455 12.54 -9.12 -20.89
N VAL A 456 13.79 -9.52 -21.19
CA VAL A 456 14.99 -8.71 -20.94
C VAL A 456 14.99 -7.39 -21.71
N ILE A 457 14.50 -7.38 -22.95
CA ILE A 457 14.44 -6.14 -23.75
C ILE A 457 13.35 -5.19 -23.21
N ILE A 458 12.18 -5.72 -22.82
CA ILE A 458 11.12 -4.90 -22.17
C ILE A 458 11.66 -4.25 -20.91
N ARG A 459 12.38 -5.01 -20.07
CA ARG A 459 13.03 -4.49 -18.87
C ARG A 459 13.94 -3.31 -19.20
N SER A 460 14.81 -3.44 -20.20
CA SER A 460 15.71 -2.36 -20.60
C SER A 460 14.96 -1.11 -21.10
N ILE A 461 13.92 -1.29 -21.94
CA ILE A 461 13.10 -0.19 -22.45
C ILE A 461 12.40 0.53 -21.29
N GLN A 462 11.76 -0.22 -20.39
CA GLN A 462 11.00 0.33 -19.27
C GLN A 462 11.90 1.14 -18.32
N ILE A 463 13.07 0.59 -17.98
CA ILE A 463 14.06 1.28 -17.14
C ILE A 463 14.55 2.56 -17.81
N ALA A 464 14.87 2.51 -19.11
CA ALA A 464 15.34 3.66 -19.86
C ALA A 464 14.30 4.78 -19.94
N LEU A 465 13.05 4.45 -20.28
CA LEU A 465 11.97 5.43 -20.38
C LEU A 465 11.62 6.07 -19.03
N ARG A 466 11.81 5.33 -17.93
CA ARG A 466 11.57 5.84 -16.57
C ARG A 466 12.82 6.39 -15.86
N ALA A 467 13.97 6.48 -16.54
CA ALA A 467 15.23 6.86 -15.90
C ALA A 467 15.22 8.26 -15.26
N VAL A 468 14.52 9.21 -15.87
CA VAL A 468 14.46 10.61 -15.44
C VAL A 468 13.19 10.98 -14.66
N HIS A 469 12.37 10.00 -14.29
CA HIS A 469 11.15 10.26 -13.52
C HIS A 469 11.47 10.42 -12.03
N ASN A 470 10.69 11.25 -11.33
CA ASN A 470 10.93 11.63 -9.92
C ASN A 470 10.05 10.87 -8.90
N ASP A 471 9.54 9.68 -9.24
CA ASP A 471 8.79 8.85 -8.30
C ASP A 471 9.60 7.67 -7.75
N ASN A 472 9.11 7.06 -6.67
CA ASN A 472 9.77 5.95 -5.98
C ASN A 472 9.99 4.68 -6.84
N MET A 473 9.35 4.57 -8.01
CA MET A 473 9.49 3.47 -8.96
C MET A 473 10.23 3.88 -10.25
N SER A 474 10.96 4.99 -10.25
CA SER A 474 11.75 5.41 -11.41
C SER A 474 12.96 4.50 -11.68
N GLY A 475 13.48 4.58 -12.92
CA GLY A 475 14.66 3.83 -13.36
C GLY A 475 14.55 2.33 -13.09
N TYR A 476 15.55 1.76 -12.40
CA TYR A 476 15.63 0.31 -12.15
C TYR A 476 14.45 -0.26 -11.34
N ARG A 477 13.75 0.57 -10.57
CA ARG A 477 12.60 0.13 -9.76
C ARG A 477 11.31 -0.01 -10.57
N SER A 478 11.30 0.46 -11.81
CA SER A 478 10.15 0.42 -12.71
C SER A 478 9.83 -0.95 -13.31
N PHE A 479 10.69 -1.95 -13.05
CA PHE A 479 10.51 -3.32 -13.48
C PHE A 479 10.69 -4.27 -12.29
N SER A 480 9.73 -5.16 -12.08
CA SER A 480 9.76 -6.14 -10.98
C SER A 480 9.72 -7.56 -11.50
N GLU A 481 10.77 -8.31 -11.20
CA GLU A 481 10.83 -9.75 -11.40
C GLU A 481 10.32 -10.48 -10.16
N GLY A 482 9.52 -11.53 -10.36
CA GLY A 482 8.98 -12.33 -9.25
C GLY A 482 8.75 -13.79 -9.64
N ARG A 483 8.37 -14.62 -8.67
CA ARG A 483 7.93 -16.00 -8.96
C ARG A 483 6.62 -15.97 -9.76
N SER A 484 6.42 -16.93 -10.65
CA SER A 484 5.16 -17.12 -11.42
C SER A 484 3.91 -17.12 -10.52
N THR A 485 3.98 -17.83 -9.39
CA THR A 485 2.92 -17.83 -8.34
C THR A 485 2.58 -16.44 -7.76
N GLY A 486 3.45 -15.45 -7.94
CA GLY A 486 3.28 -14.05 -7.57
C GLY A 486 2.84 -13.14 -8.73
N ASN A 487 2.75 -13.63 -9.96
CA ASN A 487 2.22 -12.93 -11.13
C ASN A 487 0.72 -13.23 -11.33
N GLN A 488 -0.04 -13.22 -10.23
CA GLN A 488 -1.39 -13.79 -10.16
C GLN A 488 -2.39 -13.20 -11.14
N ARG A 489 -2.19 -11.96 -11.61
CA ARG A 489 -3.18 -11.27 -12.44
C ARG A 489 -3.21 -11.81 -13.86
N ILE A 490 -2.06 -12.12 -14.44
CA ILE A 490 -1.98 -12.75 -15.76
C ILE A 490 -2.12 -14.27 -15.68
N GLU A 491 -1.66 -14.90 -14.59
CA GLU A 491 -1.93 -16.32 -14.31
C GLU A 491 -3.43 -16.65 -14.16
N MET A 492 -4.20 -15.72 -13.59
CA MET A 492 -5.65 -15.81 -13.56
C MET A 492 -6.25 -15.71 -14.97
N LEU A 493 -5.71 -14.84 -15.83
CA LEU A 493 -6.11 -14.76 -17.24
C LEU A 493 -5.81 -16.07 -17.96
N TRP A 494 -4.64 -16.68 -17.74
CA TRP A 494 -4.34 -18.02 -18.28
C TRP A 494 -5.28 -19.08 -17.77
N SER A 495 -5.64 -19.06 -16.50
CA SER A 495 -6.62 -20.00 -15.94
C SER A 495 -8.00 -19.84 -16.60
N PHE A 496 -8.38 -18.60 -16.95
CA PHE A 496 -9.62 -18.31 -17.66
C PHE A 496 -9.58 -18.72 -19.13
N LEU A 497 -8.46 -18.49 -19.83
CA LEU A 497 -8.31 -18.80 -21.26
C LEU A 497 -7.96 -20.26 -21.55
N CYS A 498 -7.32 -20.95 -20.60
CA CYS A 498 -6.84 -22.33 -20.77
C CYS A 498 -7.92 -23.28 -21.29
N PRO A 499 -9.17 -23.31 -20.75
CA PRO A 499 -10.23 -24.16 -21.28
C PRO A 499 -10.44 -23.95 -22.78
N TYR A 500 -10.54 -22.70 -23.22
CA TYR A 500 -10.77 -22.32 -24.62
C TYR A 500 -9.59 -22.65 -25.55
N PHE A 501 -8.37 -22.73 -25.02
CA PHE A 501 -7.19 -23.15 -25.78
C PHE A 501 -7.03 -24.66 -25.88
N THR A 502 -7.74 -25.43 -25.05
CA THR A 502 -7.56 -26.88 -24.93
C THR A 502 -8.80 -27.70 -25.27
N THR A 503 -9.96 -27.06 -25.41
CA THR A 503 -11.15 -27.67 -26.04
C THR A 503 -10.95 -27.68 -27.55
N PHE A 504 -10.40 -28.79 -28.05
CA PHE A 504 -10.42 -29.16 -29.46
C PHE A 504 -11.58 -30.11 -29.73
#